data_AF-A0A838CYY5-F1
#
_entry.id   AF-A0A838CYY5-F1
#
_cell.length_a   1.000
_cell.length_b   1.000
_cell.length_c   1.000
_cell.angle_alpha   90.00
_cell.angle_beta   90.00
_cell.angle_gamma   90.00
#
_symmetry.space_group_name_H-M   'P 1'
#
loop_
_entity.id
_entity.type
_entity.pdbx_description
1 polymer ?
#
loop_
_entity_poly.entity_id
_entity_poly.type
_entity_poly.pdbx_seq_one_letter_code
_entity_poly.pdbx_strand_id
1 'polypeptide(L)'
;MSILLHQRSEEYLKDVFSAYSDGGELPLFHTLSGRTIIHLYPVADTVDEHGELIGLVDALFFEVNIYNVETMTFWSTTSKDEIDLGIPCKARIFKDGSTVLIINRDIKIMDTQSLTVK
;
A
#
# COMPACT_ATOMS: atom_id res chain seq x y z
N MET A 1 -17.88 -17.03 3.52
CA MET A 1 -17.04 -18.22 3.83
C MET A 1 -15.76 -17.68 4.46
N SER A 2 -15.43 -18.00 5.71
CA SER A 2 -14.20 -17.55 6.36
C SER A 2 -13.09 -18.56 6.11
N ILE A 3 -11.93 -18.08 5.63
CA ILE A 3 -10.73 -18.91 5.46
C ILE A 3 -10.04 -18.96 6.83
N LEU A 4 -9.84 -20.16 7.39
CA LEU A 4 -9.06 -20.32 8.62
C LEU A 4 -7.58 -19.99 8.35
N LEU A 5 -7.08 -18.95 9.00
CA LEU A 5 -5.68 -18.55 8.91
C LEU A 5 -4.86 -19.24 9.99
N HIS A 6 -3.64 -19.62 9.63
CA HIS A 6 -2.68 -20.12 10.59
C HIS A 6 -1.99 -18.92 11.26
N GLN A 7 -1.85 -18.92 12.59
CA GLN A 7 -1.26 -17.81 13.37
C GLN A 7 0.06 -17.29 12.81
N ARG A 8 0.98 -18.19 12.41
CA ARG A 8 2.22 -17.84 11.70
C ARG A 8 2.04 -16.91 10.48
N SER A 9 0.92 -17.02 9.76
CA SER A 9 0.64 -16.13 8.62
C SER A 9 0.34 -14.70 9.07
N GLU A 10 -0.25 -14.53 10.25
CA GLU A 10 -0.56 -13.23 10.86
C GLU A 10 0.70 -12.56 11.42
N GLU A 11 1.62 -13.35 11.96
CA GLU A 11 2.89 -12.87 12.53
C GLU A 11 3.90 -12.52 11.42
N TYR A 12 3.93 -13.29 10.33
CA TYR A 12 4.92 -13.13 9.26
C TYR A 12 4.95 -11.71 8.66
N LEU A 13 3.79 -11.11 8.41
CA LEU A 13 3.73 -9.75 7.83
C LEU A 13 4.30 -8.71 8.79
N LYS A 14 3.96 -8.82 10.08
CA LYS A 14 4.46 -7.92 11.12
C LYS A 14 5.98 -8.02 11.24
N ASP A 15 6.51 -9.23 11.27
CA ASP A 15 7.96 -9.46 11.38
C ASP A 15 8.71 -8.87 10.18
N VAL A 16 8.24 -9.13 8.95
CA VAL A 16 8.90 -8.67 7.73
C VAL A 16 8.95 -7.15 7.65
N PHE A 17 7.85 -6.46 7.98
CA PHE A 17 7.77 -5.01 7.82
C PHE A 17 8.29 -4.23 9.04
N SER A 18 8.40 -4.87 10.21
CA SER A 18 8.99 -4.26 11.42
C SER A 18 10.46 -3.86 11.27
N ALA A 19 11.17 -4.42 10.28
CA ALA A 19 12.58 -4.13 10.04
C ALA A 19 12.84 -2.76 9.39
N TYR A 20 11.80 -2.08 8.91
CA TYR A 20 11.92 -0.79 8.22
C TYR A 20 11.79 0.36 9.22
N SER A 21 12.64 1.38 9.09
CA SER A 21 12.52 2.61 9.87
C SER A 21 11.53 3.57 9.23
N ASP A 22 10.78 4.30 10.05
CA ASP A 22 9.90 5.37 9.59
C ASP A 22 10.73 6.49 8.94
N GLY A 23 10.41 6.81 7.69
CA GLY A 23 11.06 7.84 6.89
C GLY A 23 10.44 9.23 7.04
N GLY A 24 9.42 9.39 7.88
CA GLY A 24 8.71 10.65 8.11
C GLY A 24 7.78 10.99 6.95
N GLU A 25 7.93 12.20 6.39
CA GLU A 25 7.11 12.64 5.25
C GLU A 25 7.47 11.86 3.97
N LEU A 26 6.44 11.43 3.25
CA LEU A 26 6.59 10.72 1.97
C LEU A 26 7.34 11.62 0.97
N PRO A 27 8.45 11.17 0.36
CA PRO A 27 9.30 12.04 -0.47
C PRO A 27 8.70 12.19 -1.87
N LEU A 28 7.65 13.00 -1.99
CA LEU A 28 6.95 13.26 -3.23
C LEU A 28 7.90 13.80 -4.31
N PHE A 29 7.72 13.36 -5.55
CA PHE A 29 8.50 13.75 -6.73
C PHE A 29 9.99 13.37 -6.69
N HIS A 30 10.48 12.76 -5.61
CA HIS A 30 11.82 12.22 -5.52
C HIS A 30 11.87 10.81 -6.12
N THR A 31 13.03 10.46 -6.67
CA THR A 31 13.27 9.10 -7.12
C THR A 31 13.57 8.21 -5.93
N LEU A 32 12.77 7.17 -5.73
CA LEU A 32 13.11 6.05 -4.88
C LEU A 32 13.88 5.02 -5.72
N SER A 33 15.13 4.80 -5.38
CA SER A 33 15.99 3.87 -6.12
C SER A 33 15.74 2.40 -5.74
N GLY A 34 15.89 1.51 -6.72
CA GLY A 34 15.93 0.07 -6.51
C GLY A 34 14.56 -0.59 -6.35
N ARG A 35 14.44 -1.51 -5.39
CA ARG A 35 13.18 -2.22 -5.15
C ARG A 35 12.28 -1.44 -4.19
N THR A 36 11.03 -1.21 -4.61
CA THR A 36 9.96 -0.69 -3.76
C THR A 36 8.84 -1.70 -3.59
N ILE A 37 8.32 -1.78 -2.37
CA ILE A 37 7.15 -2.56 -2.01
C ILE A 37 6.06 -1.59 -1.56
N ILE A 38 4.85 -1.71 -2.11
CA ILE A 38 3.69 -0.92 -1.69
C ILE A 38 2.68 -1.88 -1.09
N HIS A 39 2.29 -1.70 0.16
CA HIS A 39 1.32 -2.53 0.87
C HIS A 39 0.05 -1.73 1.12
N LEU A 40 -1.06 -2.22 0.58
CA LEU A 40 -2.39 -1.67 0.69
C LEU A 40 -3.16 -2.45 1.76
N TYR A 41 -3.58 -1.76 2.81
CA TYR A 41 -4.44 -2.29 3.86
C TYR A 41 -5.82 -1.67 3.74
N PRO A 42 -6.89 -2.43 3.48
CA PRO A 42 -8.24 -1.87 3.43
C PRO A 42 -8.62 -1.36 4.83
N VAL A 43 -9.12 -0.13 4.91
CA VAL A 43 -9.44 0.53 6.19
C VAL A 43 -10.91 0.94 6.31
N ALA A 44 -11.57 1.29 5.21
CA ALA A 44 -12.96 1.76 5.23
C ALA A 44 -13.65 1.54 3.88
N ASP A 45 -14.98 1.57 3.90
CA ASP A 45 -15.82 1.64 2.70
C ASP A 45 -15.74 3.05 2.07
N THR A 46 -16.01 3.14 0.77
CA THR A 46 -16.13 4.41 0.04
C THR A 46 -17.54 5.01 0.11
N VAL A 47 -18.47 4.32 0.79
CA VAL A 47 -19.79 4.82 1.16
C VAL A 47 -19.85 5.08 2.67
N ASP A 48 -20.33 6.26 3.06
CA ASP A 48 -20.42 6.65 4.46
C ASP A 48 -21.65 6.05 5.19
N GLU A 49 -21.80 6.35 6.48
CA GLU A 49 -22.91 5.86 7.30
C GLU A 49 -24.30 6.36 6.88
N HIS A 50 -24.37 7.38 6.03
CA HIS A 50 -25.59 7.93 5.47
C HIS A 50 -25.91 7.38 4.07
N GLY A 51 -25.01 6.57 3.50
CA GLY A 51 -25.14 6.04 2.15
C GLY A 51 -24.60 6.97 1.07
N GLU A 52 -23.87 8.03 1.42
CA GLU A 52 -23.27 8.95 0.46
C GLU A 52 -21.92 8.41 -0.03
N LEU A 53 -21.69 8.48 -1.34
CA LEU A 53 -20.44 8.07 -1.96
C LEU A 53 -19.37 9.14 -1.74
N ILE A 54 -18.29 8.77 -1.05
CA ILE A 54 -17.15 9.64 -0.72
C ILE A 54 -15.84 9.23 -1.41
N GLY A 55 -15.85 8.15 -2.21
CA GLY A 55 -14.74 7.68 -3.02
C GLY A 55 -15.19 7.07 -4.34
N LEU A 56 -14.38 6.19 -4.93
CA LEU A 56 -14.77 5.42 -6.12
C LEU A 56 -15.84 4.37 -5.80
N VAL A 57 -16.88 4.29 -6.65
CA VAL A 57 -17.92 3.25 -6.54
C VAL A 57 -17.29 1.86 -6.56
N ASP A 58 -17.73 0.99 -5.65
CA ASP A 58 -17.29 -0.41 -5.55
C ASP A 58 -15.78 -0.55 -5.23
N ALA A 59 -15.22 0.45 -4.55
CA ALA A 59 -13.85 0.43 -4.02
C ALA A 59 -13.84 0.51 -2.48
N LEU A 60 -12.66 0.29 -1.91
CA LEU A 60 -12.37 0.50 -0.49
C LEU A 60 -11.33 1.61 -0.36
N PHE A 61 -11.36 2.36 0.74
CA PHE A 61 -10.19 3.15 1.13
C PHE A 61 -9.12 2.24 1.73
N PHE A 62 -7.87 2.59 1.44
CA PHE A 62 -6.68 1.90 1.87
C PHE A 62 -5.74 2.83 2.65
N GLU A 63 -5.12 2.28 3.70
CA GLU A 63 -3.82 2.73 4.17
C GLU A 63 -2.75 2.14 3.24
N VAL A 64 -1.83 2.99 2.81
CA VAL A 64 -0.79 2.65 1.84
C VAL A 64 0.57 2.84 2.48
N ASN A 65 1.26 1.72 2.71
CA ASN A 65 2.60 1.69 3.26
C ASN A 65 3.60 1.41 2.13
N ILE A 66 4.56 2.32 1.96
CA ILE A 66 5.55 2.30 0.89
C ILE A 66 6.90 2.02 1.50
N TYR A 67 7.54 0.93 1.10
CA TYR A 67 8.80 0.45 1.64
C TYR A 67 9.88 0.51 0.57
N ASN A 68 10.97 1.22 0.83
CA ASN A 68 12.19 1.15 0.03
C ASN A 68 13.13 0.11 0.63
N VAL A 69 13.37 -0.96 -0.13
CA VAL A 69 14.17 -2.11 0.32
C VAL A 69 15.66 -1.74 0.41
N GLU A 70 16.14 -0.81 -0.40
CA GLU A 70 17.55 -0.43 -0.43
C GLU A 70 17.95 0.39 0.80
N THR A 71 17.05 1.28 1.23
CA THR A 71 17.29 2.18 2.37
C THR A 71 16.65 1.68 3.65
N MET A 72 15.94 0.54 3.61
CA MET A 72 15.19 -0.03 4.75
C MET A 72 14.28 1.00 5.42
N THR A 73 13.67 1.87 4.62
CA THR A 73 12.81 2.96 5.09
C THR A 73 11.39 2.76 4.58
N PHE A 74 10.41 3.17 5.38
CA PHE A 74 9.02 3.16 4.93
C PHE A 74 8.31 4.49 5.21
N TRP A 75 7.27 4.74 4.43
CA TRP A 75 6.37 5.87 4.57
C TRP A 75 4.93 5.36 4.52
N SER A 76 4.02 6.07 5.17
CA SER A 76 2.58 5.74 5.16
C SER A 76 1.76 6.92 4.65
N THR A 77 0.68 6.62 3.94
CA THR A 77 -0.36 7.58 3.57
C THR A 77 -1.71 6.88 3.66
N THR A 78 -2.79 7.64 3.91
CA THR A 78 -4.12 7.08 4.16
C THR A 78 -5.14 7.58 3.14
N SER A 79 -6.34 6.99 3.19
CA SER A 79 -7.51 7.42 2.43
C SER A 79 -7.31 7.40 0.91
N LYS A 80 -6.60 6.40 0.40
CA LYS A 80 -6.48 6.16 -1.05
C LYS A 80 -7.46 5.08 -1.46
N ASP A 81 -8.21 5.31 -2.52
CA ASP A 81 -9.13 4.32 -3.11
C ASP A 81 -8.62 3.78 -4.45
N GLU A 82 -7.51 4.33 -4.96
CA GLU A 82 -6.88 3.93 -6.22
C GLU A 82 -5.35 4.04 -6.17
N ILE A 83 -4.67 3.08 -6.80
CA ILE A 83 -3.24 3.13 -7.11
C ILE A 83 -3.05 3.11 -8.63
N ASP A 84 -2.54 4.19 -9.20
CA ASP A 84 -2.20 4.27 -10.63
C ASP A 84 -0.74 3.88 -10.85
N LEU A 85 -0.52 2.69 -11.41
CA LEU A 85 0.79 2.19 -11.78
C LEU A 85 1.01 2.35 -13.29
N GLY A 86 1.85 3.32 -13.66
CA GLY A 86 2.31 3.49 -15.05
C GLY A 86 3.39 2.48 -15.46
N ILE A 87 3.69 1.49 -14.62
CA ILE A 87 4.83 0.59 -14.75
C ILE A 87 4.48 -0.86 -14.36
N PRO A 88 5.21 -1.86 -14.90
CA PRO A 88 5.01 -3.26 -14.51
C PRO A 88 5.33 -3.50 -13.04
N CYS A 89 4.43 -4.19 -12.35
CA CYS A 89 4.62 -4.65 -10.97
C CYS A 89 4.25 -6.13 -10.83
N LYS A 90 4.63 -6.72 -9.69
CA LYS A 90 4.06 -8.00 -9.23
C LYS A 90 3.07 -7.72 -8.11
N ALA A 91 1.87 -8.27 -8.19
CA ALA A 91 0.90 -8.21 -7.10
C ALA A 91 0.92 -9.50 -6.27
N ARG A 92 0.78 -9.37 -4.95
CA ARG A 92 0.53 -10.47 -4.02
C ARG A 92 -0.66 -10.09 -3.16
N ILE A 93 -1.71 -10.89 -3.22
CA ILE A 93 -2.92 -10.71 -2.40
C ILE A 93 -2.76 -11.60 -1.17
N PHE A 94 -2.87 -10.99 0.01
CA PHE A 94 -2.79 -11.69 1.28
C PHE A 94 -4.15 -12.17 1.74
N LYS A 95 -4.14 -13.15 2.64
CA LYS A 95 -5.36 -13.81 3.10
C LYS A 95 -6.21 -12.93 4.01
N ASP A 96 -5.65 -11.83 4.53
CA ASP A 96 -6.32 -10.79 5.30
C ASP A 96 -6.97 -9.71 4.40
N GLY A 97 -6.91 -9.87 3.08
CA GLY A 97 -7.45 -8.90 2.12
C GLY A 97 -6.49 -7.75 1.79
N SER A 98 -5.36 -7.65 2.49
CA SER A 98 -4.32 -6.69 2.14
C SER A 98 -3.59 -7.11 0.86
N THR A 99 -3.04 -6.15 0.12
CA THR A 99 -2.36 -6.40 -1.15
C THR A 99 -1.00 -5.76 -1.16
N VAL A 100 0.01 -6.47 -1.66
CA VAL A 100 1.35 -5.95 -1.89
C VAL A 100 1.64 -5.85 -3.37
N LEU A 101 2.13 -4.69 -3.79
CA LEU A 101 2.66 -4.41 -5.12
C LEU A 101 4.18 -4.31 -5.03
N ILE A 102 4.90 -5.10 -5.82
CA ILE A 102 6.36 -5.15 -5.81
C ILE A 102 6.89 -4.61 -7.13
N ILE A 103 7.70 -3.57 -7.03
CA ILE A 103 8.28 -2.85 -8.15
C ILE A 103 9.80 -3.01 -8.07
N ASN A 104 10.42 -3.54 -9.11
CA ASN A 104 11.87 -3.82 -9.16
C ASN A 104 12.58 -2.84 -10.09
N ARG A 105 12.42 -1.55 -9.81
CA ARG A 105 13.03 -0.44 -10.54
C ARG A 105 12.82 0.84 -9.77
N ASP A 106 13.63 1.83 -10.11
CA ASP A 106 13.45 3.19 -9.64
C ASP A 106 12.05 3.70 -9.97
N ILE A 107 11.45 4.40 -9.02
CA ILE A 107 10.12 5.00 -9.15
C ILE A 107 10.10 6.43 -8.66
N LYS A 108 9.09 7.17 -9.09
CA LYS A 108 8.66 8.43 -8.48
C LYS A 108 7.24 8.29 -7.98
N ILE A 109 6.99 8.89 -6.82
CA ILE A 109 5.68 8.87 -6.17
C ILE A 109 5.07 10.27 -6.26
N MET A 110 3.81 10.31 -6.65
CA MET A 110 2.97 11.49 -6.60
C MET A 110 1.75 11.17 -5.74
N ASP A 111 1.45 12.04 -4.79
CA ASP A 111 0.35 11.85 -3.86
C ASP A 111 -0.78 12.84 -4.19
N THR A 112 -1.87 12.31 -4.75
CA THR A 112 -3.10 13.06 -5.07
C THR A 112 -4.28 12.35 -4.39
N GLN A 113 -5.48 12.42 -4.95
CA GLN A 113 -6.58 11.55 -4.51
C GLN A 113 -6.21 10.07 -4.72
N SER A 114 -5.58 9.76 -5.86
CA SER A 114 -4.91 8.49 -6.15
C SER A 114 -3.42 8.57 -5.83
N LEU A 115 -2.79 7.44 -5.48
CA LEU A 115 -1.34 7.33 -5.43
C LEU A 115 -0.82 6.95 -6.83
N THR A 116 -0.08 7.85 -7.47
CA THR A 116 0.50 7.58 -8.80
C THR A 116 1.97 7.21 -8.67
N VAL A 117 2.35 6.12 -9.35
CA VAL A 117 3.73 5.62 -9.39
C VAL A 117 4.20 5.51 -10.84
N LYS A 118 5.34 6.16 -11.14
CA LYS A 118 5.94 6.24 -12.47
C LYS A 118 7.40 5.85 -12.47
#